data_AF-A0A935QTX0-F1
#
_entry.id   AF-A0A935QTX0-F1
#
_cell.length_a   1.000
_cell.length_b   1.000
_cell.length_c   1.000
_cell.angle_alpha   90.00
_cell.angle_beta   90.00
_cell.angle_gamma   90.00
#
_symmetry.space_group_name_H-M   'P 1'
#
loop_
_entity.id
_entity.type
_entity.pdbx_description
1 polymer ?
#
loop_
_entity_poly.entity_id
_entity_poly.type
_entity_poly.pdbx_seq_one_letter_code
_entity_poly.pdbx_strand_id
1 'polypeptide(L)'
;MDLSAVVLLSVFALLAINRAVHLGEGWYTRRRLFWSVQVLNLLGACFLVSYGVPEFQGPLRVINLLLAGLLVWHILLNNRRLTAALRELSRAETPQEDPRRAELLRRLKGENP
;
A
#
# COMPACT_ATOMS: atom_id res chain seq x y z
N MET A 1 28.72 -5.81 -13.64
CA MET A 1 27.77 -4.69 -13.80
C MET A 1 28.22 -3.55 -12.92
N ASP A 2 28.05 -2.32 -13.38
CA ASP A 2 28.26 -1.13 -12.57
C ASP A 2 27.33 -1.15 -11.35
N LEU A 3 27.85 -0.82 -10.16
CA LEU A 3 27.11 -0.84 -8.88
C LEU A 3 25.82 -0.01 -8.99
N SER A 4 25.92 1.09 -9.72
CA SER A 4 24.86 2.07 -9.84
C SER A 4 23.76 1.63 -10.80
N ALA A 5 24.14 0.90 -11.86
CA ALA A 5 23.18 0.19 -12.69
C ALA A 5 22.40 -0.83 -11.85
N VAL A 6 23.08 -1.56 -10.93
CA VAL A 6 22.41 -2.51 -10.03
C VAL A 6 21.43 -1.80 -9.08
N VAL A 7 21.83 -0.68 -8.47
CA VAL A 7 20.95 0.09 -7.57
C VAL A 7 19.72 0.61 -8.33
N LEU A 8 19.93 1.22 -9.50
CA LEU A 8 18.82 1.73 -10.32
C LEU A 8 17.87 0.61 -10.76
N LEU A 9 18.41 -0.50 -11.26
CA LEU A 9 17.60 -1.66 -11.63
C LEU A 9 16.82 -2.22 -10.45
N SER A 10 17.41 -2.22 -9.25
CA SER A 10 16.72 -2.65 -8.02
C SER A 10 15.55 -1.72 -7.69
N VAL A 11 15.73 -0.40 -7.82
CA VAL A 11 14.64 0.57 -7.65
C VAL A 11 13.53 0.34 -8.68
N PHE A 12 13.88 0.17 -9.97
CA PHE A 12 12.88 -0.12 -11.01
C PHE A 12 12.16 -1.45 -10.79
N ALA A 13 12.87 -2.50 -10.38
CA ALA A 13 12.28 -3.78 -10.03
C ALA A 13 11.29 -3.64 -8.88
N LEU A 14 11.63 -2.84 -7.87
CA LEU A 14 10.75 -2.56 -6.74
C LEU A 14 9.49 -1.78 -7.15
N LEU A 15 9.61 -0.81 -8.07
CA LEU A 15 8.45 -0.11 -8.65
C LEU A 15 7.56 -1.06 -9.46
N ALA A 16 8.15 -2.00 -10.21
CA ALA A 16 7.40 -3.02 -10.95
C ALA A 16 6.66 -3.96 -9.98
N ILE A 17 7.31 -4.41 -8.91
CA ILE A 17 6.69 -5.23 -7.86
C ILE A 17 5.54 -4.47 -7.20
N ASN A 18 5.69 -3.17 -6.91
CA ASN A 18 4.61 -2.34 -6.37
C ASN A 18 3.37 -2.37 -7.27
N ARG A 19 3.54 -2.31 -8.59
CA ARG A 19 2.43 -2.45 -9.54
C ARG A 19 1.86 -3.86 -9.53
N ALA A 20 2.73 -4.87 -9.50
CA ALA A 20 2.35 -6.28 -9.55
C ALA A 20 1.54 -6.75 -8.33
N VAL A 21 1.78 -6.21 -7.14
CA VAL A 21 1.01 -6.55 -5.92
C VAL A 21 -0.49 -6.30 -6.08
N HIS A 22 -0.86 -5.32 -6.91
CA HIS A 22 -2.26 -4.97 -7.16
C HIS A 22 -2.84 -5.66 -8.41
N LEU A 23 -2.05 -6.50 -9.09
CA LEU A 23 -2.53 -7.28 -10.24
C LEU A 23 -3.29 -8.52 -9.74
N GLY A 24 -4.60 -8.53 -10.00
CA GLY A 24 -5.49 -9.65 -9.73
C GLY A 24 -6.55 -9.36 -8.66
N GLU A 25 -7.64 -10.10 -8.75
CA GLU A 25 -8.75 -10.02 -7.79
C GLU A 25 -8.31 -10.47 -6.40
N GLY A 26 -8.91 -9.87 -5.36
CA GLY A 26 -8.63 -10.23 -3.97
C GLY A 26 -7.23 -9.88 -3.47
N TRP A 27 -6.47 -9.01 -4.14
CA TRP A 27 -5.11 -8.60 -3.70
C TRP A 27 -5.06 -8.15 -2.22
N TYR A 28 -6.13 -7.55 -1.72
CA TYR A 28 -6.28 -7.09 -0.33
C TYR A 28 -6.23 -8.22 0.71
N THR A 29 -6.49 -9.46 0.33
CA THR A 29 -6.38 -10.64 1.22
C THR A 29 -4.92 -11.05 1.44
N ARG A 30 -4.03 -10.73 0.50
CA ARG A 30 -2.59 -11.08 0.53
C ARG A 30 -1.79 -10.08 1.36
N ARG A 31 -2.20 -9.88 2.62
CA ARG A 31 -1.59 -8.90 3.55
C ARG A 31 -0.08 -9.08 3.71
N ARG A 32 0.41 -10.33 3.77
CA ARG A 32 1.85 -10.62 3.90
C ARG A 32 2.63 -10.04 2.72
N LEU A 33 2.21 -10.34 1.49
CA LEU A 33 2.86 -9.85 0.28
C LEU A 33 2.82 -8.31 0.20
N PHE A 34 1.67 -7.72 0.52
CA PHE A 34 1.51 -6.26 0.56
C PHE A 34 2.51 -5.61 1.52
N TRP A 35 2.60 -6.10 2.76
CA TRP A 35 3.48 -5.51 3.77
C TRP A 35 4.96 -5.74 3.47
N SER A 36 5.32 -6.92 2.94
CA SER A 36 6.70 -7.17 2.48
C SER A 36 7.15 -6.13 1.47
N VAL A 37 6.29 -5.75 0.53
CA VAL A 37 6.62 -4.72 -0.47
C VAL A 37 6.73 -3.32 0.15
N GLN A 38 5.92 -2.98 1.16
CA GLN A 38 6.09 -1.70 1.87
C GLN A 38 7.41 -1.64 2.65
N VAL A 39 7.80 -2.75 3.28
CA VAL A 39 9.09 -2.84 3.98
C VAL A 39 10.24 -2.69 2.98
N LEU A 40 10.17 -3.33 1.81
CA LEU A 40 11.17 -3.17 0.76
C LEU A 40 11.25 -1.72 0.24
N ASN A 41 10.12 -1.06 0.03
CA ASN A 41 10.08 0.37 -0.32
C ASN A 41 10.78 1.23 0.73
N LEU A 42 10.50 0.98 2.01
CA LEU A 42 11.09 1.74 3.10
C LEU A 42 12.60 1.51 3.19
N LEU A 43 13.04 0.25 3.09
CA LEU A 43 14.47 -0.08 3.08
C LEU A 43 15.19 0.56 1.89
N GLY A 44 14.58 0.52 0.70
CA GLY A 44 15.10 1.19 -0.50
C GLY A 44 15.21 2.70 -0.32
N ALA A 45 14.19 3.34 0.27
CA ALA A 45 14.22 4.77 0.57
C ALA A 45 15.32 5.11 1.59
N CYS A 46 15.44 4.35 2.68
CA CYS A 46 16.49 4.52 3.68
C CYS A 46 17.89 4.37 3.07
N PHE A 47 18.08 3.39 2.18
CA PHE A 47 19.34 3.19 1.47
C PHE A 47 19.68 4.39 0.57
N LEU A 48 18.72 4.88 -0.22
CA LEU A 48 18.92 6.02 -1.11
C LEU A 48 19.22 7.33 -0.35
N VAL A 49 18.65 7.52 0.83
CA VAL A 49 18.92 8.70 1.68
C VAL A 49 20.31 8.62 2.33
N SER A 50 20.69 7.43 2.81
CA SER A 50 21.92 7.23 3.59
C SER A 50 23.16 7.11 2.71
N TYR A 51 23.06 6.34 1.63
CA TYR A 51 24.18 6.01 0.74
C TYR A 51 23.99 6.61 -0.65
N GLY A 52 22.76 6.53 -1.18
CA GLY A 52 22.46 7.01 -2.52
C GLY A 52 23.09 6.17 -3.63
N VAL A 53 22.82 6.56 -4.88
CA VAL A 53 23.53 6.03 -6.05
C VAL A 53 24.92 6.69 -6.12
N PRO A 54 26.02 5.92 -6.27
CA PRO A 54 27.39 6.43 -6.28
C PRO A 54 27.69 7.62 -7.21
N GLU A 55 27.12 7.68 -8.42
CA GLU A 55 27.35 8.80 -9.36
C GLU A 55 26.46 10.00 -9.06
N PHE A 56 25.43 9.84 -8.23
CA PHE A 56 24.49 10.90 -7.88
C PHE A 56 24.92 11.62 -6.60
N GLN A 57 26.15 12.15 -6.60
CA GLN A 57 26.72 12.91 -5.49
C GLN A 57 26.71 14.42 -5.79
N GLY A 58 26.96 15.23 -4.75
CA GLY A 58 26.96 16.69 -4.87
C GLY A 58 25.60 17.23 -5.35
N PRO A 59 25.54 18.04 -6.43
CA PRO A 59 24.28 18.56 -6.96
C PRO A 59 23.28 17.48 -7.38
N LEU A 60 23.76 16.32 -7.83
CA LEU A 60 22.92 15.21 -8.27
C LEU A 60 22.29 14.42 -7.12
N ARG A 61 22.67 14.70 -5.86
CA ARG A 61 22.08 14.05 -4.68
C ARG A 61 20.57 14.28 -4.58
N VAL A 62 20.05 15.35 -5.18
CA VAL A 62 18.60 15.59 -5.29
C VAL A 62 17.88 14.43 -5.98
N ILE A 63 18.51 13.75 -6.94
CA ILE A 63 17.94 12.59 -7.64
C ILE A 63 17.73 11.43 -6.66
N ASN A 64 18.69 11.17 -5.77
CA ASN A 64 18.55 10.15 -4.72
C ASN A 64 17.37 10.44 -3.80
N LEU A 65 17.18 11.72 -3.43
CA LEU A 65 16.05 12.14 -2.61
C LEU A 65 14.72 12.01 -3.36
N LEU A 66 14.68 12.32 -4.65
CA LEU A 66 13.49 12.12 -5.49
C LEU A 66 13.12 10.64 -5.61
N LEU A 67 14.10 9.76 -5.83
CA LEU A 67 13.88 8.31 -5.88
C LEU A 67 13.40 7.77 -4.52
N ALA A 68 13.99 8.22 -3.41
CA ALA A 68 13.54 7.84 -2.07
C ALA A 68 12.11 8.34 -1.80
N GLY A 69 11.83 9.60 -2.15
CA GLY A 69 10.51 10.20 -2.05
C GLY A 69 9.46 9.46 -2.88
N LEU A 70 9.82 8.97 -4.06
CA LEU A 70 8.96 8.15 -4.90
C LEU A 70 8.58 6.82 -4.24
N LEU A 71 9.54 6.13 -3.61
CA LEU A 71 9.28 4.89 -2.86
C LEU A 71 8.35 5.15 -1.66
N VAL A 72 8.58 6.24 -0.92
CA VAL A 72 7.69 6.65 0.19
C VAL A 72 6.30 7.00 -0.32
N TRP A 73 6.20 7.72 -1.44
CA TRP A 73 4.93 8.04 -2.08
C TRP A 73 4.15 6.77 -2.45
N HIS A 74 4.83 5.75 -2.98
CA HIS A 74 4.21 4.45 -3.24
C HIS A 74 3.66 3.80 -1.97
N ILE A 75 4.37 3.87 -0.83
CA ILE A 75 3.86 3.39 0.46
C ILE A 75 2.55 4.09 0.82
N LEU A 76 2.50 5.43 0.72
CA LEU A 76 1.30 6.21 1.05
C LEU A 76 0.13 5.86 0.13
N LEU A 77 0.38 5.79 -1.18
CA LEU A 77 -0.65 5.47 -2.18
C LEU A 77 -1.19 4.05 -1.98
N ASN A 78 -0.31 3.08 -1.71
CA ASN A 78 -0.69 1.69 -1.46
C ASN A 78 -1.56 1.56 -0.20
N ASN A 79 -1.20 2.26 0.89
CA ASN A 79 -1.99 2.26 2.13
C ASN A 79 -3.35 2.93 1.95
N ARG A 80 -3.44 4.01 1.17
CA ARG A 80 -4.72 4.63 0.80
C ARG A 80 -5.63 3.65 0.05
N ARG A 81 -5.07 2.92 -0.92
CA ARG A 81 -5.82 1.88 -1.67
C ARG A 81 -6.30 0.75 -0.76
N LEU A 82 -5.45 0.27 0.15
CA LEU A 82 -5.83 -0.79 1.09
C LEU A 82 -6.95 -0.31 2.02
N THR A 83 -6.83 0.90 2.56
CA THR A 83 -7.86 1.48 3.43
C THR A 83 -9.19 1.65 2.70
N ALA A 84 -9.16 2.10 1.44
CA ALA A 84 -10.35 2.21 0.60
C ALA A 84 -11.02 0.84 0.37
N ALA A 85 -10.24 -0.17 -0.02
CA ALA A 85 -10.75 -1.53 -0.23
C ALA A 85 -11.34 -2.15 1.05
N LEU A 86 -10.68 -1.96 2.20
CA LEU A 86 -11.19 -2.44 3.49
C LEU A 86 -12.48 -1.73 3.91
N ARG A 87 -12.61 -0.42 3.65
CA ARG A 87 -13.84 0.33 3.91
C ARG A 87 -14.99 -0.15 3.03
N GLU A 88 -14.71 -0.45 1.76
CA GLU A 88 -15.70 -0.98 0.82
C GLU A 88 -16.19 -2.37 1.25
N LEU A 89 -15.29 -3.26 1.65
CA LEU A 89 -15.64 -4.57 2.23
C LEU A 89 -16.45 -4.42 3.52
N SER A 90 -16.03 -3.53 4.42
CA SER A 90 -16.75 -3.29 5.68
C SER A 90 -18.17 -2.76 5.42
N ARG A 91 -18.35 -1.89 4.42
CA ARG A 91 -19.67 -1.38 4.01
C ARG A 91 -20.52 -2.43 3.29
N ALA A 92 -19.90 -3.38 2.60
CA ALA A 92 -20.62 -4.50 2.01
C ALA A 92 -21.07 -5.51 3.09
N GLU A 93 -20.26 -5.73 4.13
CA GLU A 93 -20.58 -6.59 5.28
C GLU A 93 -21.51 -5.94 6.30
N THR A 94 -21.51 -4.61 6.39
CA THR A 94 -22.54 -3.84 7.09
C THR A 94 -23.55 -3.34 6.06
N PRO A 95 -24.58 -4.14 5.72
CA PRO A 95 -25.79 -3.55 5.17
C PRO A 95 -26.29 -2.61 6.26
N GLN A 96 -25.97 -1.32 6.11
CA GLN A 96 -26.82 -0.19 6.40
C GLN A 96 -27.98 -0.61 7.31
N GLU A 97 -27.84 -0.43 8.63
CA GLU A 97 -28.90 -0.54 9.66
C GLU A 97 -30.22 -1.05 9.06
N ASP A 98 -30.30 -2.35 8.76
CA ASP A 98 -31.46 -2.84 8.02
C ASP A 98 -32.68 -2.55 8.90
N PRO A 99 -33.59 -1.63 8.52
CA PRO A 99 -34.75 -1.32 9.35
C PRO A 99 -35.57 -2.59 9.62
N ARG A 100 -35.41 -3.63 8.77
CA ARG A 100 -35.98 -4.95 8.98
C ARG A 100 -35.34 -5.74 10.13
N ARG A 101 -34.06 -5.52 10.46
CA ARG A 101 -33.40 -6.19 11.59
C ARG A 101 -33.80 -5.53 12.92
N ALA A 102 -33.97 -4.22 12.95
CA ALA A 102 -34.56 -3.50 14.09
C ALA A 102 -36.04 -3.89 14.28
N GLU A 103 -36.82 -3.98 13.19
CA GLU A 103 -38.19 -4.50 13.17
C GLU A 103 -38.26 -5.98 13.62
N LEU A 104 -37.36 -6.84 13.15
CA LEU A 104 -37.27 -8.26 13.55
C LEU A 104 -36.92 -8.41 15.02
N LEU A 105 -35.99 -7.60 15.55
CA LEU A 105 -35.67 -7.58 16.98
C LEU A 105 -36.84 -7.06 17.82
N ARG A 106 -37.62 -6.08 17.32
CA ARG A 106 -38.86 -5.60 17.95
C ARG A 106 -39.94 -6.69 18.00
N ARG A 107 -40.14 -7.40 16.89
CA ARG A 107 -41.07 -8.54 16.80
C ARG A 107 -40.63 -9.73 17.65
N LEU A 108 -39.33 -10.02 17.72
CA LEU A 108 -38.77 -11.09 18.56
C LEU A 108 -38.77 -10.75 20.05
N LYS A 109 -38.66 -9.47 20.42
CA LYS A 109 -38.83 -9.00 21.81
C LYS A 109 -40.28 -8.92 22.26
N GLY A 110 -41.25 -9.18 21.39
CA GLY A 110 -42.66 -9.22 21.75
C GLY A 110 -43.26 -7.86 22.15
N GLU A 111 -42.66 -6.75 21.71
CA GLU A 111 -43.27 -5.43 21.87
C GLU A 111 -44.31 -5.22 20.76
N ASN A 112 -45.52 -5.72 21.01
CA ASN A 112 -46.72 -5.27 20.30
C ASN A 112 -47.16 -3.92 20.91
N PRO A 113 -47.61 -2.94 20.11
CA PRO A 113 -48.49 -1.89 20.63
C PRO A 113 -49.84 -2.47 21.10
#